data_AF-A0AAW9SA03-F1
#
_entry.id   AF-A0AAW9SA03-F1
#
_cell.length_a   1.000
_cell.length_b   1.000
_cell.length_c   1.000
_cell.angle_alpha   90.00
_cell.angle_beta   90.00
_cell.angle_gamma   90.00
#
_symmetry.space_group_name_H-M   'P 1'
#
loop_
_entity.id
_entity.type
_entity.pdbx_description
1 polymer ?
#
loop_
_entity_poly.entity_id
_entity_poly.type
_entity_poly.pdbx_seq_one_letter_code
_entity_poly.pdbx_strand_id
1 'polypeptide(L)'
;MKLPDQTIWNSLKNGNKEAYLQIYKSHYELLYSYGLKLSNDQELTRDCIHEIFVNLWEQRAKLNDVLHIKAYLLKYLRRLIFHKLKKKNRQTSIDSLQQESFQITFSPEDLLIQQDITKENQQKIMEALSHLSPRQKEIIYLKFYDELSYQEIQDIMSLSYQSVRNTLHKALTSLRKRLLSLVVIIFFTSKILYINSL
;
A
#
# COMPACT_ATOMS: atom_id res chain seq x y z
N MET A 1 -23.38 -5.50 -10.15
CA MET A 1 -22.84 -4.15 -10.45
C MET A 1 -22.14 -3.65 -9.19
N LYS A 2 -20.85 -3.32 -9.25
CA LYS A 2 -20.11 -2.80 -8.08
C LYS A 2 -20.64 -1.39 -7.80
N LEU A 3 -21.23 -1.16 -6.63
CA LEU A 3 -21.72 0.17 -6.25
C LEU A 3 -20.53 1.14 -6.12
N PRO A 4 -20.71 2.44 -6.42
CA PRO A 4 -19.68 3.44 -6.17
C PRO A 4 -19.29 3.46 -4.68
N ASP A 5 -18.01 3.67 -4.41
CA ASP A 5 -17.45 3.74 -3.05
C ASP A 5 -18.23 4.72 -2.16
N GLN A 6 -18.58 5.91 -2.67
CA GLN A 6 -19.39 6.89 -1.95
C GLN A 6 -20.74 6.33 -1.50
N THR A 7 -21.42 5.55 -2.33
CA THR A 7 -22.74 4.97 -2.02
C THR A 7 -22.62 3.94 -0.90
N ILE A 8 -21.59 3.08 -0.96
CA ILE A 8 -21.32 2.07 0.07
C ILE A 8 -20.95 2.77 1.39
N TRP A 9 -20.10 3.80 1.32
CA TRP A 9 -19.67 4.58 2.48
C TRP A 9 -20.84 5.29 3.16
N ASN A 10 -21.72 5.93 2.39
CA ASN A 10 -22.90 6.60 2.94
C ASN A 10 -23.88 5.60 3.58
N SER A 11 -24.00 4.40 3.00
CA SER A 11 -24.79 3.32 3.58
C SER A 11 -24.21 2.86 4.92
N LEU A 12 -22.88 2.72 5.03
CA LEU A 12 -22.20 2.45 6.30
C LEU A 12 -22.49 3.55 7.33
N LYS A 13 -22.36 4.83 6.96
CA LYS A 13 -22.63 5.98 7.84
C LYS A 13 -24.03 5.94 8.43
N ASN A 14 -25.01 5.48 7.64
CA ASN A 14 -26.41 5.31 8.05
C ASN A 14 -26.67 4.03 8.87
N GLY A 15 -25.64 3.26 9.22
CA GLY A 15 -25.77 2.07 10.06
C GLY A 15 -26.10 0.78 9.31
N ASN A 16 -25.94 0.74 7.99
CA ASN A 16 -26.16 -0.49 7.22
C ASN A 16 -25.01 -1.49 7.50
N LYS A 17 -25.37 -2.64 8.10
CA LYS A 17 -24.43 -3.73 8.43
C LYS A 17 -23.87 -4.45 7.20
N GLU A 18 -24.64 -4.54 6.12
CA GLU A 18 -24.20 -5.18 4.88
C GLU A 18 -23.13 -4.33 4.19
N ALA A 19 -23.30 -3.01 4.18
CA ALA A 19 -22.29 -2.09 3.66
C ALA A 19 -20.98 -2.20 4.45
N TYR A 20 -21.06 -2.28 5.78
CA TYR A 20 -19.91 -2.55 6.64
C TYR A 20 -19.20 -3.86 6.28
N LEU A 21 -19.97 -4.95 6.20
CA LEU A 21 -19.43 -6.29 5.89
C LEU A 21 -18.83 -6.33 4.47
N GLN A 22 -19.43 -5.64 3.52
CA GLN A 22 -18.93 -5.51 2.16
C GLN A 22 -17.57 -4.80 2.15
N ILE A 23 -17.44 -3.68 2.88
CA ILE A 23 -16.15 -2.97 3.00
C ILE A 23 -15.11 -3.88 3.65
N TYR A 24 -15.46 -4.58 4.74
CA TYR A 24 -14.56 -5.52 5.41
C TYR A 24 -14.03 -6.59 4.46
N LYS A 25 -14.93 -7.35 3.84
CA LYS A 25 -14.57 -8.48 2.97
C LYS A 25 -13.76 -8.04 1.75
N SER A 26 -14.08 -6.88 1.18
CA SER A 26 -13.40 -6.38 -0.03
C SER A 26 -12.02 -5.79 0.22
N HIS A 27 -11.68 -5.42 1.47
CA HIS A 27 -10.43 -4.73 1.78
C HIS A 27 -9.51 -5.49 2.75
N TYR A 28 -10.00 -6.52 3.43
CA TYR A 28 -9.21 -7.22 4.46
C TYR A 28 -7.88 -7.76 3.92
N GLU A 29 -7.87 -8.52 2.82
CA GLU A 29 -6.65 -9.11 2.25
C GLU A 29 -5.64 -8.05 1.79
N LEU A 30 -6.13 -6.96 1.19
CA LEU A 30 -5.31 -5.82 0.79
C LEU A 30 -4.67 -5.16 2.02
N LEU A 31 -5.46 -4.89 3.06
CA LEU A 31 -4.97 -4.30 4.29
C LEU A 31 -3.97 -5.22 5.00
N TYR A 32 -4.24 -6.52 5.02
CA TYR A 32 -3.37 -7.51 5.64
C TYR A 32 -2.02 -7.60 4.92
N SER A 33 -2.03 -7.72 3.60
CA SER A 33 -0.80 -7.77 2.78
C SER A 33 0.03 -6.50 2.90
N TYR A 34 -0.58 -5.31 2.78
CA TYR A 34 0.12 -4.03 2.95
C TYR A 34 0.62 -3.84 4.39
N GLY A 35 -0.21 -4.14 5.39
CA GLY A 35 0.16 -4.01 6.79
C GLY A 35 1.31 -4.93 7.20
N LEU A 36 1.33 -6.17 6.68
CA LEU A 36 2.42 -7.11 6.92
C LEU A 36 3.73 -6.63 6.29
N LYS A 37 3.68 -6.04 5.09
CA LYS A 37 4.86 -5.43 4.44
C LYS A 37 5.39 -4.22 5.21
N LEU A 38 4.53 -3.47 5.89
CA LEU A 38 4.94 -2.31 6.70
C LEU A 38 5.52 -2.69 8.06
N SER A 39 4.89 -3.66 8.73
CA SER A 39 5.19 -3.99 10.13
C SER A 39 6.10 -5.21 10.31
N ASN A 40 6.11 -6.12 9.33
CA ASN A 40 6.67 -7.46 9.44
C ASN A 40 6.13 -8.24 10.66
N ASP A 41 4.93 -7.91 11.12
CA ASP A 41 4.31 -8.44 12.34
C ASP A 41 2.82 -8.76 12.06
N GLN A 42 2.50 -10.06 12.04
CA GLN A 42 1.15 -10.54 11.73
C GLN A 42 0.13 -10.14 12.80
N GLU A 43 0.51 -10.22 14.07
CA GLU A 43 -0.37 -9.93 15.19
C GLU A 43 -0.70 -8.43 15.22
N LEU A 44 0.34 -7.58 15.15
CA LEU A 44 0.17 -6.14 15.09
C LEU A 44 -0.67 -5.72 13.87
N THR A 45 -0.48 -6.38 12.72
CA THR A 45 -1.26 -6.11 11.51
C THR A 45 -2.74 -6.44 11.72
N ARG A 46 -3.07 -7.64 12.21
CA ARG A 46 -4.47 -8.05 12.46
C ARG A 46 -5.13 -7.14 13.48
N ASP A 47 -4.42 -6.78 14.54
CA ASP A 47 -4.91 -5.88 15.57
C ASP A 47 -5.23 -4.49 15.02
N CYS A 48 -4.36 -3.94 14.17
CA CYS A 48 -4.62 -2.66 13.52
C CYS A 48 -5.83 -2.73 12.58
N ILE A 49 -5.98 -3.81 11.82
CA ILE A 49 -7.13 -3.99 10.93
C ILE A 49 -8.41 -4.09 11.76
N HIS A 50 -8.41 -4.91 12.82
CA HIS A 50 -9.54 -5.03 13.72
C HIS A 50 -9.94 -3.67 14.30
N GLU A 51 -8.96 -2.91 14.80
CA GLU A 51 -9.18 -1.56 15.36
C GLU A 51 -9.77 -0.58 14.33
N ILE A 52 -9.34 -0.61 13.07
CA ILE A 52 -9.96 0.19 12.00
C ILE A 52 -11.45 -0.13 11.91
N PHE A 53 -11.80 -1.41 11.82
CA PHE A 53 -13.17 -1.82 11.57
C PHE A 53 -14.08 -1.62 12.79
N VAL A 54 -13.58 -1.82 14.01
CA VAL A 54 -14.29 -1.42 15.23
C VAL A 54 -14.56 0.08 15.22
N ASN A 55 -13.54 0.90 14.99
CA ASN A 55 -13.68 2.36 14.97
C ASN A 55 -14.63 2.84 13.87
N LEU A 56 -14.58 2.24 12.68
CA LEU A 56 -15.52 2.54 11.59
C LEU A 56 -16.97 2.29 12.02
N TRP A 57 -17.23 1.18 12.70
CA TRP A 57 -18.59 0.86 13.13
C TRP A 57 -19.06 1.76 14.28
N GLU A 58 -18.24 1.94 15.31
CA GLU A 58 -18.57 2.75 16.49
C GLU A 58 -18.77 4.23 16.13
N GLN A 59 -17.94 4.75 15.24
CA GLN A 59 -17.95 6.17 14.85
C GLN A 59 -18.69 6.43 13.53
N ARG A 60 -19.38 5.42 12.96
CA ARG A 60 -19.98 5.49 11.62
C ARG A 60 -20.76 6.77 11.31
N ALA A 61 -21.58 7.24 12.24
CA ALA A 61 -22.40 8.45 12.06
C ALA A 61 -21.58 9.75 12.00
N LYS A 62 -20.35 9.74 12.50
CA LYS A 62 -19.43 10.89 12.56
C LYS A 62 -18.30 10.80 11.54
N LEU A 63 -18.29 9.77 10.69
CA LEU A 63 -17.26 9.63 9.66
C LEU A 63 -17.40 10.75 8.62
N ASN A 64 -16.26 11.33 8.26
CA ASN A 64 -16.16 12.25 7.13
C ASN A 64 -16.53 11.52 5.82
N ASP A 65 -16.92 12.29 4.81
CA ASP A 65 -17.14 11.74 3.48
C ASP A 65 -15.83 11.27 2.86
N VAL A 66 -15.89 10.16 2.14
CA VAL A 66 -14.74 9.52 1.51
C VAL A 66 -15.07 9.24 0.06
N LEU A 67 -14.17 9.67 -0.83
CA LEU A 67 -14.26 9.40 -2.27
C LEU A 67 -13.77 8.00 -2.63
N HIS A 68 -12.67 7.57 -1.99
CA HIS A 68 -12.00 6.31 -2.26
C HIS A 68 -11.79 5.55 -0.94
N ILE A 69 -12.60 4.52 -0.71
CA ILE A 69 -12.56 3.73 0.53
C ILE A 69 -11.20 3.07 0.67
N LYS A 70 -10.66 2.51 -0.44
CA LYS A 70 -9.35 1.86 -0.49
C LYS A 70 -8.24 2.76 0.07
N ALA A 71 -8.09 3.96 -0.48
CA ALA A 71 -7.04 4.89 -0.06
C ALA A 71 -7.22 5.36 1.39
N TYR A 72 -8.47 5.59 1.81
CA TYR A 72 -8.78 5.94 3.20
C TYR A 72 -8.34 4.85 4.19
N LEU A 73 -8.67 3.59 3.91
CA LEU A 73 -8.34 2.46 4.79
C LEU A 73 -6.83 2.20 4.84
N LEU A 74 -6.13 2.25 3.70
CA LEU A 74 -4.67 2.11 3.65
C LEU A 74 -3.96 3.21 4.45
N LYS A 75 -4.44 4.46 4.32
CA LYS A 75 -3.94 5.59 5.12
C LYS A 75 -4.17 5.35 6.61
N TYR A 76 -5.36 4.92 7.01
CA TYR A 76 -5.67 4.67 8.41
C TYR A 76 -4.78 3.55 8.98
N LEU A 77 -4.67 2.43 8.27
CA LEU A 77 -3.82 1.32 8.65
C LEU A 77 -2.36 1.73 8.84
N ARG A 78 -1.79 2.42 7.85
CA ARG A 78 -0.41 2.93 7.93
C ARG A 78 -0.20 3.78 9.18
N ARG A 79 -1.12 4.69 9.48
CA ARG A 79 -1.04 5.56 10.67
C ARG A 79 -1.08 4.75 11.96
N LEU A 80 -1.97 3.76 12.08
CA LEU A 80 -2.06 2.92 13.27
C LEU A 80 -0.80 2.08 13.47
N ILE A 81 -0.31 1.42 12.42
CA ILE A 81 0.91 0.62 12.47
C ILE A 81 2.07 1.48 12.96
N PHE A 82 2.27 2.65 12.36
CA PHE A 82 3.36 3.55 12.76
C PHE A 82 3.21 4.08 14.17
N HIS A 83 1.99 4.39 14.59
CA HIS A 83 1.72 4.82 15.96
C HIS A 83 2.09 3.71 16.97
N LYS A 84 1.65 2.47 16.72
CA LYS A 84 1.93 1.32 17.61
C LYS A 84 3.42 0.96 17.62
N LEU A 85 4.08 0.97 16.46
CA LEU A 85 5.52 0.70 16.36
C LEU A 85 6.35 1.78 17.07
N LYS A 86 5.97 3.06 16.97
CA LYS A 86 6.61 4.13 17.74
C LYS A 86 6.45 3.92 19.25
N LYS A 87 5.26 3.52 19.70
CA LYS A 87 5.00 3.25 21.13
C LYS A 87 5.87 2.09 21.65
N LYS A 88 6.13 1.09 20.81
CA LYS A 88 7.05 -0.03 21.09
C LYS A 88 8.51 0.47 21.14
N ASN A 89 8.90 1.35 20.23
CA ASN A 89 10.25 1.93 20.12
C ASN A 89 10.31 3.34 20.71
N ARG A 90 10.13 3.48 22.04
CA ARG A 90 10.02 4.75 22.80
C ARG A 90 11.12 5.82 22.55
N GLN A 91 12.12 5.58 21.73
CA GLN A 91 13.27 6.46 21.47
C GLN A 91 13.31 7.08 20.05
N THR A 92 12.38 6.76 19.14
CA THR A 92 12.43 7.25 17.75
C THR A 92 11.27 8.16 17.35
N SER A 93 11.56 9.21 16.58
CA SER A 93 10.58 10.18 16.05
C SER A 93 9.86 9.60 14.82
N ILE A 94 8.67 10.10 14.47
CA ILE A 94 7.90 9.58 13.31
C ILE A 94 8.70 9.73 12.01
N ASP A 95 9.39 10.86 11.84
CA ASP A 95 10.20 11.11 10.64
C ASP A 95 11.41 10.17 10.55
N SER A 96 12.08 9.89 11.68
CA SER A 96 13.17 8.89 11.72
C SER A 96 12.67 7.48 11.42
N LEU A 97 11.48 7.11 11.93
CA LEU A 97 10.87 5.81 11.66
C LEU A 97 10.49 5.67 10.17
N GLN A 98 9.95 6.73 9.55
CA GLN A 98 9.67 6.77 8.12
C GLN A 98 10.92 6.69 7.23
N GLN A 99 12.07 7.18 7.72
CA GLN A 99 13.32 7.22 6.98
C GLN A 99 14.20 5.97 7.17
N GLU A 100 14.23 5.37 8.35
CA GLU A 100 15.28 4.41 8.73
C GLU A 100 14.79 3.01 9.12
N SER A 101 13.51 2.79 9.46
CA SER A 101 13.10 1.52 10.09
C SER A 101 12.03 0.68 9.40
N PHE A 102 11.40 1.16 8.30
CA PHE A 102 10.29 0.42 7.68
C PHE A 102 10.62 -0.01 6.26
N GLN A 103 11.03 -1.26 6.09
CA GLN A 103 11.28 -1.80 4.76
C GLN A 103 10.04 -2.54 4.27
N ILE A 104 9.37 -2.01 3.24
CA ILE A 104 8.57 -2.90 2.40
C ILE A 104 9.51 -3.96 1.86
N THR A 105 9.31 -5.20 2.30
CA THR A 105 10.02 -6.35 1.76
C THR A 105 9.23 -6.86 0.56
N PHE A 106 9.89 -6.87 -0.59
CA PHE A 106 9.37 -7.56 -1.77
C PHE A 106 9.80 -9.02 -1.67
N SER A 107 8.84 -9.91 -1.85
CA SER A 107 9.02 -11.36 -1.90
C SER A 107 9.07 -11.84 -3.34
N PRO A 108 9.66 -13.02 -3.63
CA PRO A 108 9.53 -13.65 -4.94
C PRO A 108 8.07 -13.79 -5.38
N GLU A 109 7.14 -14.02 -4.47
CA GLU A 109 5.70 -14.12 -4.71
C GLU A 109 5.11 -12.81 -5.26
N ASP A 110 5.63 -11.67 -4.84
CA ASP A 110 5.30 -10.36 -5.41
C ASP A 110 5.79 -10.21 -6.87
N LEU A 111 6.75 -11.03 -7.29
CA LEU A 111 7.28 -11.09 -8.65
C LEU A 111 6.64 -12.23 -9.46
N LEU A 112 6.11 -13.27 -8.80
CA LEU A 112 5.53 -14.47 -9.39
C LEU A 112 4.16 -14.27 -10.05
N ILE A 113 3.54 -13.10 -9.91
CA ILE A 113 2.37 -12.72 -10.72
C ILE A 113 2.74 -12.69 -12.24
N GLN A 114 4.02 -12.80 -12.58
CA GLN A 114 4.55 -12.74 -13.94
C GLN A 114 5.18 -14.09 -14.33
N GLN A 115 4.42 -14.93 -15.06
CA GLN A 115 4.85 -16.25 -15.53
C GLN A 115 6.05 -16.22 -16.50
N ASP A 116 6.39 -15.05 -17.06
CA ASP A 116 7.42 -14.87 -18.09
C ASP A 116 8.77 -14.35 -17.58
N ILE A 117 8.96 -14.20 -16.27
CA ILE A 117 10.24 -13.72 -15.71
C ILE A 117 11.07 -14.90 -15.23
N THR A 118 12.25 -15.09 -15.82
CA THR A 118 13.22 -16.10 -15.38
C THR A 118 13.63 -15.89 -13.92
N LYS A 119 13.97 -16.96 -13.20
CA LYS A 119 14.46 -16.87 -11.81
C LYS A 119 15.66 -15.92 -11.68
N GLU A 120 16.54 -15.90 -12.68
CA GLU A 120 17.67 -14.97 -12.74
C GLU A 120 17.23 -13.50 -12.79
N ASN A 121 16.21 -13.19 -13.59
CA ASN A 121 15.65 -11.84 -13.66
C ASN A 121 14.92 -11.46 -12.36
N GLN A 122 14.23 -12.40 -11.71
CA GLN A 122 13.62 -12.17 -10.39
C GLN A 122 14.68 -11.77 -9.36
N GLN A 123 15.81 -12.50 -9.32
CA GLN A 123 16.90 -12.19 -8.40
C GLN A 123 17.50 -10.80 -8.65
N LYS A 124 17.74 -10.44 -9.93
CA LYS A 124 18.21 -9.09 -10.31
C LYS A 124 17.22 -8.00 -9.89
N ILE A 125 15.91 -8.24 -10.03
CA ILE A 125 14.87 -7.29 -9.61
C ILE A 125 14.88 -7.14 -8.09
N MET A 126 14.94 -8.24 -7.33
CA MET A 126 15.00 -8.19 -5.86
C MET A 126 16.25 -7.43 -5.39
N GLU A 127 17.41 -7.69 -6.01
CA GLU A 127 18.64 -6.98 -5.71
C GLU A 127 18.51 -5.47 -6.01
N ALA A 128 17.97 -5.11 -7.18
CA ALA A 128 17.75 -3.72 -7.54
C ALA A 128 16.77 -3.01 -6.58
N LEU A 129 15.69 -3.69 -6.17
CA LEU A 129 14.74 -3.19 -5.18
C LEU A 129 15.38 -3.02 -3.82
N SER A 130 16.33 -3.89 -3.42
CA SER A 130 17.01 -3.80 -2.12
C SER A 130 17.75 -2.47 -1.91
N HIS A 131 18.23 -1.85 -3.00
CA HIS A 131 18.92 -0.56 -3.00
C HIS A 131 18.00 0.67 -2.94
N LEU A 132 16.69 0.48 -3.02
CA LEU A 132 15.75 1.56 -2.84
C LEU A 132 15.60 1.90 -1.35
N SER A 133 15.43 3.17 -1.03
CA SER A 133 15.08 3.56 0.33
C SER A 133 13.68 3.02 0.71
N PRO A 134 13.39 2.82 2.01
CA PRO A 134 12.05 2.54 2.53
C PRO A 134 10.90 3.21 1.78
N ARG A 135 10.99 4.53 1.64
CA ARG A 135 9.97 5.37 1.01
C ARG A 135 9.86 5.17 -0.50
N GLN A 136 10.98 4.88 -1.17
CA GLN A 136 10.99 4.53 -2.59
C GLN A 136 10.33 3.17 -2.82
N LYS A 137 10.67 2.16 -2.00
CA LYS A 137 10.03 0.84 -2.03
C LYS A 137 8.53 0.96 -1.83
N GLU A 138 8.11 1.75 -0.83
CA GLU A 138 6.69 1.99 -0.56
C GLU A 138 5.94 2.64 -1.71
N ILE A 139 6.49 3.70 -2.32
CA ILE A 139 5.85 4.35 -3.48
C ILE A 139 5.76 3.40 -4.68
N ILE A 140 6.78 2.57 -4.92
CA ILE A 140 6.74 1.55 -5.98
C ILE A 140 5.63 0.54 -5.69
N TYR A 141 5.52 0.07 -4.45
CA TYR A 141 4.47 -0.86 -4.05
C TYR A 141 3.08 -0.25 -4.26
N LEU A 142 2.79 0.90 -3.65
CA LEU A 142 1.49 1.55 -3.77
C LEU A 142 1.14 1.89 -5.23
N LYS A 143 2.14 2.27 -6.05
CA LYS A 143 1.90 2.66 -7.45
C LYS A 143 1.67 1.48 -8.39
N PHE A 144 2.43 0.40 -8.25
CA PHE A 144 2.48 -0.69 -9.23
C PHE A 144 1.91 -2.02 -8.72
N TYR A 145 1.64 -2.14 -7.42
CA TYR A 145 0.94 -3.29 -6.84
C TYR A 145 -0.47 -2.94 -6.44
N ASP A 146 -0.66 -1.77 -5.83
CA ASP A 146 -2.00 -1.30 -5.45
C ASP A 146 -2.62 -0.34 -6.47
N GLU A 147 -1.91 -0.02 -7.57
CA GLU A 147 -2.37 0.79 -8.71
C GLU A 147 -2.87 2.19 -8.35
N LEU A 148 -2.41 2.73 -7.23
CA LEU A 148 -2.93 4.00 -6.72
C LEU A 148 -2.49 5.18 -7.59
N SER A 149 -3.36 6.17 -7.67
CA SER A 149 -3.06 7.47 -8.27
C SER A 149 -2.03 8.23 -7.43
N TYR A 150 -1.39 9.22 -8.04
CA TYR A 150 -0.46 10.09 -7.32
C TYR A 150 -1.15 10.84 -6.16
N GLN A 151 -2.42 11.18 -6.31
CA GLN A 151 -3.23 11.85 -5.28
C GLN A 151 -3.52 10.91 -4.11
N GLU A 152 -3.90 9.65 -4.36
CA GLU A 152 -4.11 8.68 -3.30
C GLU A 152 -2.81 8.36 -2.54
N ILE A 153 -1.69 8.22 -3.26
CA ILE A 153 -0.37 7.99 -2.64
C ILE A 153 0.04 9.19 -1.79
N GLN A 154 -0.21 10.41 -2.27
CA GLN A 154 0.01 11.65 -1.51
C GLN A 154 -0.70 11.57 -0.16
N ASP A 155 -1.98 11.20 -0.19
CA ASP A 155 -2.83 11.17 0.99
C ASP A 155 -2.44 10.07 1.97
N ILE A 156 -2.10 8.87 1.48
CA ILE A 156 -1.66 7.73 2.29
C ILE A 156 -0.33 8.04 2.97
N MET A 157 0.65 8.52 2.20
CA MET A 157 2.00 8.73 2.69
C MET A 157 2.21 10.09 3.37
N SER A 158 1.19 10.96 3.36
CA SER A 158 1.25 12.33 3.91
C SER A 158 2.38 13.16 3.30
N LEU A 159 2.50 13.11 1.97
CA LEU A 159 3.52 13.83 1.19
C LEU A 159 2.90 14.95 0.37
N SER A 160 3.70 15.78 -0.29
CA SER A 160 3.19 16.64 -1.37
C SER A 160 3.14 15.88 -2.69
N TYR A 161 2.24 16.25 -3.61
CA TYR A 161 2.16 15.68 -4.96
C TYR A 161 3.53 15.68 -5.66
N GLN A 162 4.25 16.79 -5.57
CA GLN A 162 5.59 16.92 -6.15
C GLN A 162 6.59 15.96 -5.47
N SER A 163 6.49 15.76 -4.16
CA SER A 163 7.33 14.79 -3.43
C SER A 163 7.05 13.36 -3.87
N VAL A 164 5.78 12.99 -4.12
CA VAL A 164 5.41 11.67 -4.65
C VAL A 164 6.06 11.47 -6.02
N ARG A 165 5.88 12.43 -6.95
CA ARG A 165 6.48 12.37 -8.29
C ARG A 165 7.99 12.28 -8.26
N ASN A 166 8.65 13.13 -7.47
CA ASN A 166 10.10 13.15 -7.34
C ASN A 166 10.64 11.84 -6.76
N THR A 167 9.96 11.27 -5.75
CA THR A 167 10.38 10.02 -5.12
C THR A 167 10.18 8.84 -6.07
N LEU A 168 9.05 8.78 -6.78
CA LEU A 168 8.80 7.76 -7.80
C LEU A 168 9.84 7.85 -8.92
N HIS A 169 10.11 9.06 -9.43
CA HIS A 169 11.10 9.28 -10.47
C HIS A 169 12.48 8.77 -10.01
N LYS A 170 12.93 9.16 -8.81
CA LYS A 170 14.21 8.68 -8.23
C LYS A 170 14.24 7.16 -8.11
N ALA A 171 13.15 6.53 -7.65
CA ALA A 171 13.05 5.08 -7.54
C ALA A 171 13.22 4.41 -8.92
N LEU A 172 12.47 4.87 -9.93
CA LEU A 172 12.55 4.35 -11.30
C LEU A 172 13.92 4.57 -11.93
N THR A 173 14.55 5.73 -11.71
CA THR A 173 15.93 5.99 -12.18
C THR A 173 16.92 5.03 -11.54
N SER A 174 16.78 4.76 -10.24
CA SER A 174 17.65 3.79 -9.52
C SER A 174 17.48 2.38 -10.09
N LEU A 175 16.24 1.94 -10.31
CA LEU A 175 15.95 0.64 -10.93
C LEU A 175 16.52 0.54 -12.34
N ARG A 176 16.35 1.55 -13.19
CA ARG A 176 16.90 1.58 -14.56
C ARG A 176 18.43 1.55 -14.64
N LYS A 177 19.14 2.01 -13.61
CA LYS A 177 20.61 1.91 -13.56
C LYS A 177 21.09 0.50 -13.25
N ARG A 178 20.27 -0.29 -12.55
CA ARG A 178 20.62 -1.61 -12.03
C ARG A 178 20.03 -2.75 -12.86
N LEU A 179 18.94 -2.47 -13.57
CA LEU A 179 18.26 -3.39 -14.47
C LEU A 179 18.40 -2.88 -15.91
N LEU A 180 18.59 -3.79 -16.87
CA LEU A 180 18.49 -3.44 -18.28
C LEU A 180 17.11 -2.84 -18.57
N SER A 181 17.05 -1.81 -19.42
CA SER A 181 15.81 -1.09 -19.74
C SER A 181 14.66 -2.01 -20.16
N LEU A 182 14.95 -3.12 -20.85
CA LEU A 182 13.95 -4.12 -21.25
C LEU A 182 13.35 -4.88 -20.07
N VAL A 183 14.15 -5.24 -19.05
CA VAL A 183 13.67 -5.91 -17.84
C VAL A 183 12.76 -4.98 -17.03
N VAL A 184 13.11 -3.68 -16.99
CA VAL A 184 12.28 -2.64 -16.37
C VAL A 184 10.97 -2.46 -17.13
N ILE A 185 11.02 -2.39 -18.46
CA ILE A 185 9.83 -2.25 -19.31
C ILE A 185 8.93 -3.47 -19.11
N ILE A 186 9.42 -4.69 -19.28
CA ILE A 186 8.64 -5.93 -19.08
C ILE A 186 7.99 -5.95 -17.69
N PHE A 187 8.75 -5.64 -16.64
CA PHE A 187 8.21 -5.61 -15.28
C PHE A 187 7.02 -4.63 -15.13
N PHE A 188 7.11 -3.44 -15.72
CA PHE A 188 6.09 -2.40 -15.59
C PHE A 188 4.97 -2.45 -16.66
N THR A 189 5.24 -2.89 -17.90
CA THR A 189 4.27 -2.97 -18.99
C THR A 189 3.49 -4.27 -18.99
N SER A 190 4.11 -5.40 -18.65
CA SER A 190 3.39 -6.67 -18.54
C SER A 190 2.41 -6.67 -17.37
N LYS A 191 2.67 -5.88 -16.32
CA LYS A 191 1.67 -5.57 -15.29
C LYS A 191 0.48 -4.78 -15.84
N ILE A 192 0.72 -3.71 -16.60
CA ILE A 192 -0.36 -2.91 -17.24
C ILE A 192 -1.22 -3.77 -18.18
N LEU A 193 -0.62 -4.76 -18.88
CA LEU A 193 -1.32 -5.64 -19.83
C LEU A 193 -2.13 -6.77 -19.15
N TYR A 194 -1.60 -7.43 -18.11
CA TYR A 194 -2.32 -8.49 -17.39
C TYR A 194 -3.66 -8.01 -16.78
N ILE A 195 -3.74 -6.73 -16.43
CA ILE A 195 -4.95 -6.11 -15.85
C ILE A 195 -6.00 -5.79 -16.91
N ASN A 196 -5.61 -5.49 -18.15
CA ASN A 196 -6.58 -5.25 -19.24
C ASN A 196 -7.23 -6.54 -19.75
N SER A 197 -6.77 -7.72 -19.30
CA SER A 197 -7.35 -9.02 -19.64
C SER A 197 -8.21 -9.64 -18.52
N LEU A 198 -8.50 -8.90 -17.44
CA LEU A 198 -9.37 -9.27 -16.32
C LEU A 198 -10.52 -8.27 -16.17
#